data_AF-A0A9J6ZCB5-F1
#
_entry.id   AF-A0A9J6ZCB5-F1
#
_cell.length_a   1.000
_cell.length_b   1.000
_cell.length_c   1.000
_cell.angle_alpha   90.00
_cell.angle_beta   90.00
_cell.angle_gamma   90.00
#
_symmetry.space_group_name_H-M   'P 1'
#
loop_
_entity.id
_entity.type
_entity.pdbx_description
1 polymer ?
#
loop_
_entity_poly.entity_id
_entity_poly.type
_entity_poly.pdbx_seq_one_letter_code
_entity_poly.pdbx_strand_id
1 'polypeptide(L)'
;MNIKLKIITLIIVVLLVVSVSYNINQYNKSKRTDHALYEVAINNRLSKYYKLSSLNESLKEAISDRRMYVGPIGTNRNYLQTGFNNMETIQSEFLMLYNTLHPKDHMDLSAMSNTNFTLFDSFQNISIYFDHLFNNHNEHILNDGERHYFTLDEKEVDEIQIISNILDELVVISHELGTEKYDAVKDRWELLMVQNEEFIASQETQLQLRKIVDTIILNNQ
;
A
#
# COMPACT_ATOMS: atom_id res chain seq x y z
N MET A 1 37.00 35.77 45.31
CA MET A 1 36.30 34.49 45.06
C MET A 1 37.10 33.35 45.69
N ASN A 2 36.52 32.66 46.68
CA ASN A 2 37.19 31.61 47.45
C ASN A 2 37.65 30.46 46.53
N ILE A 3 38.85 29.92 46.73
CA ILE A 3 39.40 28.81 45.92
C ILE A 3 38.44 27.61 45.91
N LYS A 4 37.79 27.32 47.05
CA LYS A 4 36.74 26.31 47.16
C LYS A 4 35.55 26.55 46.23
N LEU A 5 35.13 27.82 46.07
CA LEU A 5 34.03 28.18 45.17
C LEU A 5 34.43 27.94 43.71
N LYS A 6 35.67 28.28 43.31
CA LYS A 6 36.19 28.03 41.96
C LYS A 6 36.20 26.53 41.62
N ILE A 7 36.62 25.69 42.56
CA ILE A 7 36.66 24.22 42.39
C ILE A 7 35.24 23.67 42.25
N ILE A 8 34.30 24.10 43.10
CA ILE A 8 32.90 23.67 43.01
C ILE A 8 32.28 24.08 41.66
N THR A 9 32.49 25.32 41.21
CA THR A 9 32.01 25.78 39.90
C THR A 9 32.61 24.97 38.76
N LEU A 10 33.90 24.67 38.80
CA LEU A 10 34.57 23.83 37.79
C LEU A 10 33.94 22.43 37.71
N ILE A 11 33.70 21.79 38.86
CA ILE A 11 33.07 20.47 38.93
C ILE A 11 31.67 20.50 38.32
N ILE A 12 30.86 21.52 38.64
CA ILE A 12 29.51 21.68 38.10
C ILE A 12 29.54 21.84 36.57
N VAL A 13 30.46 22.66 36.04
CA VAL A 13 30.61 22.85 34.59
C VAL A 13 30.99 21.54 33.90
N VAL A 14 31.92 20.76 34.46
CA VAL A 14 32.31 19.46 33.91
C VAL A 14 31.13 18.48 33.92
N LEU A 15 30.38 18.41 35.02
CA LEU A 15 29.18 17.57 35.10
C LEU A 15 28.12 17.95 34.06
N LEU A 16 27.93 19.26 33.82
CA LEU A 16 27.04 19.77 32.78
C LEU A 16 27.47 19.31 31.39
N VAL A 17 28.76 19.45 31.05
CA VAL A 17 29.29 19.02 29.74
C VAL A 17 29.13 17.51 29.55
N VAL A 18 29.41 16.72 30.59
CA VAL A 18 29.22 15.25 30.56
C VAL A 18 27.75 14.88 30.38
N SER A 19 26.84 15.55 31.10
CA SER A 19 25.40 15.31 31.00
C SER A 19 24.85 15.65 29.62
N VAL A 20 25.24 16.81 29.06
CA VAL A 20 24.85 17.21 27.70
C VAL A 20 25.39 16.24 26.67
N SER A 21 26.66 15.84 26.78
CA SER A 21 27.29 14.89 25.85
C SER A 21 26.62 13.52 25.90
N TYR A 22 26.28 13.03 27.11
CA TYR A 22 25.56 11.78 27.29
C TYR A 22 24.14 11.85 26.70
N ASN A 23 23.42 12.95 26.92
CA ASN A 23 22.10 13.17 26.33
C ASN A 23 22.15 13.23 24.81
N ILE A 24 23.12 13.93 24.22
CA ILE A 24 23.31 13.95 22.76
C ILE A 24 23.60 12.55 22.23
N ASN A 25 24.47 11.78 22.91
CA ASN A 25 24.78 10.43 22.48
C ASN A 25 23.57 9.49 22.57
N GLN A 26 22.80 9.56 23.66
CA GLN A 26 21.56 8.78 23.81
C GLN A 26 20.51 9.18 22.79
N TYR A 27 20.35 10.48 22.53
CA TYR A 27 19.45 11.00 21.49
C TYR A 27 19.84 10.47 20.10
N ASN A 28 21.12 10.52 19.75
CA ASN A 28 21.62 9.99 18.48
C ASN A 28 21.47 8.47 18.39
N LYS A 29 21.67 7.74 19.48
CA LYS A 29 21.48 6.29 19.54
C LYS A 29 20.01 5.88 19.44
N SER A 30 19.11 6.62 20.09
CA SER A 30 17.66 6.44 19.97
C SER A 30 17.23 6.66 18.52
N LYS A 31 17.60 7.81 17.92
CA LYS A 31 17.30 8.11 16.52
C LYS A 31 17.76 7.02 15.55
N ARG A 32 18.96 6.48 15.75
CA ARG A 32 19.47 5.38 14.91
C ARG A 32 18.67 4.09 15.09
N THR A 33 18.28 3.76 16.33
CA THR A 33 17.46 2.58 16.63
C THR A 33 16.05 2.71 16.04
N ASP A 34 15.42 3.86 16.23
CA ASP A 34 14.07 4.14 15.69
C ASP A 34 14.10 4.09 14.16
N HIS A 35 15.12 4.72 13.53
CA HIS A 35 15.29 4.68 12.08
C HIS A 35 15.48 3.25 11.54
N ALA A 36 16.28 2.42 12.21
CA ALA A 36 16.48 1.03 11.80
C ALA A 36 15.20 0.18 11.94
N LEU A 37 14.38 0.40 12.98
CA LEU A 37 13.10 -0.28 13.13
C LEU A 37 12.11 0.12 12.02
N TYR A 38 12.11 1.39 11.63
CA TYR A 38 11.30 1.87 10.51
C TYR A 38 11.76 1.28 9.17
N GLU A 39 13.07 1.24 8.89
CA GLU A 39 13.58 0.62 7.66
C GLU A 39 13.18 -0.86 7.54
N VAL A 40 13.28 -1.62 8.64
CA VAL A 40 12.85 -3.02 8.66
C VAL A 40 11.34 -3.14 8.41
N ALA A 41 10.53 -2.28 9.03
CA ALA A 41 9.09 -2.26 8.82
C ALA A 41 8.74 -1.94 7.36
N ILE A 42 9.35 -0.90 6.77
CA ILE A 42 9.15 -0.49 5.37
C ILE A 42 9.54 -1.65 4.43
N ASN A 43 10.73 -2.22 4.61
CA ASN A 43 11.22 -3.27 3.72
C ASN A 43 10.31 -4.51 3.73
N ASN A 44 9.84 -4.93 4.91
CA ASN A 44 8.91 -6.04 5.02
C ASN A 44 7.57 -5.77 4.31
N ARG A 45 7.09 -4.51 4.33
CA ARG A 45 5.84 -4.14 3.66
C ARG A 45 6.01 -3.96 2.16
N LEU A 46 7.12 -3.37 1.70
CA LEU A 46 7.46 -3.27 0.27
C LEU A 46 7.51 -4.65 -0.39
N SER A 47 8.16 -5.63 0.26
CA SER A 47 8.19 -7.00 -0.27
C SER A 47 6.81 -7.64 -0.44
N LYS A 48 5.85 -7.29 0.42
CA LYS A 48 4.46 -7.73 0.28
C LYS A 48 3.71 -6.94 -0.78
N TYR A 49 3.98 -5.63 -0.90
CA TYR A 49 3.41 -4.78 -1.93
C TYR A 49 3.78 -5.26 -3.34
N TYR A 50 5.00 -5.78 -3.54
CA TYR A 50 5.39 -6.35 -4.84
C TYR A 50 4.57 -7.56 -5.29
N LYS A 51 3.72 -8.13 -4.42
CA LYS A 51 2.71 -9.13 -4.83
C LYS A 51 1.61 -8.56 -5.71
N LEU A 52 1.55 -7.24 -5.90
CA LEU A 52 0.67 -6.58 -6.87
C LEU A 52 0.79 -7.18 -8.28
N SER A 53 2.02 -7.54 -8.67
CA SER A 53 2.32 -8.23 -9.94
C SER A 53 1.54 -9.55 -10.09
N SER A 54 1.53 -10.39 -9.06
CA SER A 54 0.82 -11.67 -9.05
C SER A 54 -0.71 -11.49 -9.13
N LEU A 55 -1.27 -10.44 -8.51
CA LEU A 55 -2.69 -10.14 -8.64
C LEU A 55 -3.01 -9.74 -10.08
N ASN A 56 -2.20 -8.89 -10.68
CA ASN A 56 -2.37 -8.46 -12.05
C ASN A 56 -2.24 -9.61 -13.06
N GLU A 57 -1.31 -10.54 -12.84
CA GLU A 57 -1.22 -11.78 -13.62
C GLU A 57 -2.52 -12.59 -13.55
N SER A 58 -3.12 -12.72 -12.36
CA SER A 58 -4.41 -13.40 -12.19
C SER A 58 -5.56 -12.68 -12.90
N LEU A 59 -5.55 -11.33 -12.95
CA LEU A 59 -6.53 -10.57 -13.72
C LEU A 59 -6.36 -10.80 -15.23
N LYS A 60 -5.12 -10.81 -15.72
CA LYS A 60 -4.81 -11.08 -17.14
C LYS A 60 -5.22 -12.48 -17.56
N GLU A 61 -5.01 -13.49 -16.71
CA GLU A 61 -5.52 -14.85 -16.92
C GLU A 61 -7.06 -14.83 -17.01
N ALA A 62 -7.73 -14.12 -16.08
CA ALA A 62 -9.19 -14.05 -16.07
C ALA A 62 -9.78 -13.38 -17.32
N ILE A 63 -9.13 -12.32 -17.81
CA ILE A 63 -9.49 -11.62 -19.06
C ILE A 63 -9.29 -12.52 -20.27
N SER A 64 -8.11 -13.13 -20.39
CA SER A 64 -7.74 -14.01 -21.52
C SER A 64 -8.71 -15.18 -21.65
N ASP A 65 -8.98 -15.84 -20.53
CA ASP A 65 -9.75 -17.08 -20.52
C ASP A 65 -11.26 -16.82 -20.38
N ARG A 66 -11.64 -15.56 -20.16
CA ARG A 66 -13.00 -15.08 -19.86
C ARG A 66 -13.64 -15.88 -18.72
N ARG A 67 -12.83 -16.21 -17.71
CA ARG A 67 -13.21 -17.06 -16.57
C ARG A 67 -12.49 -16.60 -15.33
N MET A 68 -13.16 -16.60 -14.19
CA MET A 68 -12.53 -16.29 -12.92
C MET A 68 -12.40 -17.53 -12.04
N TYR A 69 -11.17 -17.83 -11.63
CA TYR A 69 -10.88 -18.94 -10.73
C TYR A 69 -11.22 -18.58 -9.28
N VAL A 70 -12.02 -19.42 -8.62
CA VAL A 70 -12.51 -19.24 -7.24
C VAL A 70 -11.81 -20.15 -6.22
N GLY A 71 -10.78 -20.88 -6.67
CA GLY A 71 -9.91 -21.70 -5.85
C GLY A 71 -9.95 -23.19 -6.20
N PRO A 72 -9.16 -24.01 -5.47
CA PRO A 72 -9.20 -25.46 -5.60
C PRO A 72 -10.53 -26.05 -5.13
N ILE A 73 -10.81 -27.27 -5.58
CA ILE A 73 -12.05 -28.00 -5.27
C ILE A 73 -12.30 -28.06 -3.77
N GLY A 74 -13.52 -27.69 -3.34
CA GLY A 74 -13.93 -27.66 -1.93
C GLY A 74 -13.54 -26.39 -1.17
N THR A 75 -12.89 -25.43 -1.84
CA THR A 75 -12.69 -24.08 -1.32
C THR A 75 -13.37 -23.06 -2.23
N ASN A 76 -14.25 -22.25 -1.65
CA ASN A 76 -14.79 -21.06 -2.30
C ASN A 76 -14.03 -19.87 -1.71
N ARG A 77 -12.82 -19.62 -2.21
CA ARG A 77 -12.00 -18.48 -1.76
C ARG A 77 -11.80 -17.56 -2.95
N ASN A 78 -12.49 -16.44 -2.89
CA ASN A 78 -12.28 -15.34 -3.83
C ASN A 78 -10.85 -14.79 -3.66
N TYR A 79 -9.92 -15.31 -4.47
CA TYR A 79 -8.50 -15.01 -4.39
C TYR A 79 -8.24 -13.53 -4.65
N LEU A 80 -8.92 -12.96 -5.64
CA LEU A 80 -8.75 -11.55 -6.00
C LEU A 80 -9.27 -10.64 -4.89
N GLN A 81 -10.48 -10.86 -4.36
CA GLN A 81 -10.97 -10.13 -3.18
C GLN A 81 -9.97 -10.20 -2.01
N THR A 82 -9.50 -11.41 -1.68
CA THR A 82 -8.52 -11.60 -0.60
C THR A 82 -7.22 -10.85 -0.89
N GLY A 83 -6.77 -10.87 -2.14
CA GLY A 83 -5.61 -10.14 -2.63
C GLY A 83 -5.72 -8.64 -2.42
N PHE A 84 -6.84 -8.05 -2.86
CA PHE A 84 -7.10 -6.62 -2.75
C PHE A 84 -7.31 -6.17 -1.31
N ASN A 85 -7.99 -6.95 -0.46
CA ASN A 85 -8.05 -6.69 1.00
C ASN A 85 -6.66 -6.65 1.65
N ASN A 86 -5.75 -7.53 1.21
CA ASN A 86 -4.37 -7.51 1.70
C ASN A 86 -3.63 -6.25 1.22
N MET A 87 -3.85 -5.81 -0.02
CA MET A 87 -3.26 -4.57 -0.55
C MET A 87 -3.79 -3.33 0.16
N GLU A 88 -5.10 -3.27 0.44
CA GLU A 88 -5.73 -2.25 1.28
C GLU A 88 -5.05 -2.18 2.65
N THR A 89 -4.87 -3.33 3.31
CA THR A 89 -4.21 -3.40 4.63
C THR A 89 -2.77 -2.88 4.57
N ILE A 90 -2.01 -3.28 3.53
CA ILE A 90 -0.63 -2.81 3.34
C ILE A 90 -0.61 -1.29 3.11
N GLN A 91 -1.53 -0.75 2.31
CA GLN A 91 -1.61 0.69 2.06
C GLN A 91 -1.95 1.47 3.34
N SER A 92 -2.88 0.97 4.15
CA SER A 92 -3.19 1.54 5.46
C SER A 92 -1.98 1.58 6.40
N GLU A 93 -1.22 0.48 6.45
CA GLU A 93 0.01 0.39 7.23
C GLU A 93 1.08 1.39 6.73
N PHE A 94 1.20 1.57 5.41
CA PHE A 94 2.09 2.57 4.83
C PHE A 94 1.64 4.00 5.13
N LEU A 95 0.37 4.33 4.96
CA LEU A 95 -0.15 5.67 5.28
C LEU A 95 0.06 6.03 6.75
N MET A 96 -0.22 5.08 7.67
CA MET A 96 0.03 5.27 9.10
C MET A 96 1.51 5.55 9.38
N LEU A 97 2.40 4.79 8.75
CA LEU A 97 3.84 4.98 8.91
C LEU A 97 4.30 6.32 8.34
N TYR A 98 3.81 6.69 7.15
CA TYR A 98 4.14 7.95 6.48
C TYR A 98 3.73 9.14 7.32
N ASN A 99 2.50 9.16 7.82
CA ASN A 99 1.98 10.23 8.66
C ASN A 99 2.71 10.32 10.02
N THR A 100 3.17 9.19 10.56
CA THR A 100 3.98 9.16 11.79
C THR A 100 5.35 9.80 11.58
N LEU A 101 5.96 9.59 10.41
CA LEU A 101 7.29 10.13 10.07
C LEU A 101 7.26 11.58 9.60
N HIS A 102 6.11 12.07 9.15
CA HIS A 102 5.94 13.41 8.56
C HIS A 102 4.87 14.29 9.24
N PRO A 103 4.88 14.47 10.57
CA PRO A 103 3.68 14.91 11.27
C PRO A 103 3.23 16.37 11.10
N LYS A 104 3.98 17.29 10.45
CA LYS A 104 3.61 18.74 10.46
C LYS A 104 3.95 19.65 9.27
N ASP A 105 4.86 19.30 8.36
CA ASP A 105 5.32 20.21 7.28
C ASP A 105 5.46 19.57 5.88
N HIS A 106 5.00 18.33 5.72
CA HIS A 106 5.10 17.59 4.46
C HIS A 106 3.71 17.29 3.89
N MET A 107 3.65 17.01 2.59
CA MET A 107 2.44 16.65 1.86
C MET A 107 1.65 15.60 2.64
N ASP A 108 0.50 16.01 3.16
CA ASP A 108 -0.44 15.09 3.79
C ASP A 108 -1.06 14.24 2.68
N LEU A 109 -0.56 13.00 2.54
CA LEU A 109 -1.08 12.05 1.56
C LEU A 109 -2.57 11.77 1.79
N SER A 110 -3.04 11.88 3.04
CA SER A 110 -4.47 11.77 3.35
C SER A 110 -5.26 13.02 2.94
N ALA A 111 -4.61 14.18 2.72
CA ALA A 111 -5.21 15.40 2.20
C ALA A 111 -5.00 15.61 0.68
N MET A 112 -4.20 14.78 0.00
CA MET A 112 -4.29 14.64 -1.47
C MET A 112 -5.68 14.17 -1.92
N SER A 113 -6.50 13.67 -0.99
CA SER A 113 -7.91 13.26 -1.11
C SER A 113 -8.93 14.36 -1.41
N ASN A 114 -8.54 15.50 -1.99
CA ASN A 114 -9.52 16.39 -2.64
C ASN A 114 -10.17 15.72 -3.89
N THR A 115 -9.78 14.48 -4.19
CA THR A 115 -10.36 13.58 -5.20
C THR A 115 -11.32 12.56 -4.55
N ASN A 116 -12.11 11.87 -5.38
CA ASN A 116 -13.12 10.93 -4.88
C ASN A 116 -12.56 9.58 -4.42
N PHE A 117 -11.32 9.23 -4.81
CA PHE A 117 -10.69 7.95 -4.48
C PHE A 117 -9.20 8.15 -4.13
N THR A 118 -8.76 7.62 -2.99
CA THR A 118 -7.35 7.35 -2.66
C THR A 118 -6.93 5.96 -3.15
N LEU A 119 -5.63 5.60 -3.11
CA LEU A 119 -5.21 4.23 -3.42
C LEU A 119 -5.82 3.21 -2.45
N PHE A 120 -5.94 3.59 -1.17
CA PHE A 120 -6.63 2.79 -0.16
C PHE A 120 -8.09 2.53 -0.57
N ASP A 121 -8.85 3.58 -0.88
CA ASP A 121 -10.26 3.45 -1.30
C ASP A 121 -10.39 2.61 -2.57
N SER A 122 -9.42 2.75 -3.48
CA SER A 122 -9.39 2.00 -4.74
C SER A 122 -9.25 0.50 -4.48
N PHE A 123 -8.30 0.07 -3.65
CA PHE A 123 -8.16 -1.34 -3.28
C PHE A 123 -9.37 -1.88 -2.54
N GLN A 124 -9.97 -1.09 -1.63
CA GLN A 124 -11.18 -1.45 -0.93
C GLN A 124 -12.36 -1.66 -1.91
N ASN A 125 -12.61 -0.69 -2.80
CA ASN A 125 -13.69 -0.76 -3.78
C ASN A 125 -13.50 -1.93 -4.75
N ILE A 126 -12.26 -2.18 -5.20
CA ILE A 126 -11.95 -3.32 -6.07
C ILE A 126 -12.18 -4.65 -5.32
N SER A 127 -11.83 -4.74 -4.04
CA SER A 127 -12.13 -5.92 -3.24
C SER A 127 -13.64 -6.19 -3.15
N ILE A 128 -14.43 -5.15 -2.88
CA ILE A 128 -15.90 -5.23 -2.85
C ILE A 128 -16.47 -5.64 -4.22
N TYR A 129 -15.90 -5.10 -5.31
CA TYR A 129 -16.27 -5.49 -6.67
C TYR A 129 -16.12 -7.00 -6.89
N PHE A 130 -14.97 -7.58 -6.51
CA PHE A 130 -14.77 -9.02 -6.68
C PHE A 130 -15.66 -9.85 -5.76
N ASP A 131 -15.94 -9.40 -4.53
CA ASP A 131 -16.90 -10.07 -3.64
C ASP A 131 -18.30 -10.13 -4.27
N HIS A 132 -18.76 -9.01 -4.80
CA HIS A 132 -20.01 -8.89 -5.51
C HIS A 132 -20.06 -9.79 -6.76
N LEU A 133 -19.01 -9.75 -7.59
CA LEU A 133 -18.90 -10.59 -8.78
C LEU A 133 -18.98 -12.08 -8.41
N PHE A 134 -18.26 -12.50 -7.36
CA PHE A 134 -18.33 -13.88 -6.86
C PHE A 134 -19.74 -14.26 -6.41
N ASN A 135 -20.43 -13.39 -5.66
CA ASN A 135 -21.77 -13.65 -5.17
C ASN A 135 -22.81 -13.79 -6.30
N ASN A 136 -22.69 -12.99 -7.37
CA ASN A 136 -23.55 -13.09 -8.55
C ASN A 136 -23.39 -14.40 -9.32
N HIS A 137 -22.20 -15.01 -9.24
CA HIS A 137 -21.88 -16.24 -9.96
C HIS A 137 -21.81 -17.47 -9.06
N ASN A 138 -22.10 -17.35 -7.77
CA ASN A 138 -21.91 -18.44 -6.80
C ASN A 138 -22.77 -19.69 -7.13
N GLU A 139 -23.92 -19.51 -7.77
CA GLU A 139 -24.78 -20.61 -8.24
C GLU A 139 -24.33 -21.22 -9.59
N HIS A 140 -23.38 -20.58 -10.27
CA HIS A 140 -22.89 -20.93 -11.61
C HIS A 140 -21.41 -21.35 -11.62
N ILE A 141 -20.87 -21.80 -10.49
CA ILE A 141 -19.51 -22.29 -10.38
C ILE A 141 -19.39 -23.64 -11.12
N LEU A 142 -18.47 -23.68 -12.08
CA LEU A 142 -18.09 -24.83 -12.87
C LEU A 142 -16.78 -25.45 -12.34
N ASN A 143 -16.52 -26.69 -12.72
CA ASN A 143 -15.34 -27.46 -12.33
C ASN A 143 -14.66 -28.02 -13.60
N ASP A 144 -13.35 -27.80 -13.75
CA ASP A 144 -12.54 -28.31 -14.87
C ASP A 144 -11.69 -29.57 -14.52
N GLY A 145 -11.87 -30.12 -13.32
CA GLY A 145 -11.15 -31.28 -12.79
C GLY A 145 -10.12 -30.92 -11.73
N GLU A 146 -9.59 -29.70 -11.73
CA GLU A 146 -8.57 -29.24 -10.78
C GLU A 146 -8.98 -27.95 -10.04
N ARG A 147 -9.75 -27.09 -10.69
CA ARG A 147 -10.14 -25.76 -10.20
C ARG A 147 -11.63 -25.54 -10.34
N HIS A 148 -12.14 -24.65 -9.50
CA HIS A 148 -13.47 -24.08 -9.65
C HIS A 148 -13.37 -22.70 -10.31
N TYR A 149 -14.30 -22.41 -11.22
CA TYR A 149 -14.36 -21.12 -11.91
C TYR A 149 -15.80 -20.75 -12.26
N PHE A 150 -16.04 -19.48 -12.55
CA PHE A 150 -17.23 -19.03 -13.24
C PHE A 150 -16.85 -18.31 -14.54
N THR A 151 -17.77 -18.27 -15.49
CA THR A 151 -17.54 -17.62 -16.79
C THR A 151 -17.90 -16.16 -16.68
N LEU A 152 -17.07 -15.29 -17.26
CA LEU A 152 -17.27 -13.86 -17.25
C LEU A 152 -18.03 -13.43 -18.51
N ASP A 153 -18.96 -12.50 -18.34
CA ASP A 153 -19.57 -11.82 -19.48
C ASP A 153 -18.65 -10.73 -20.05
N GLU A 154 -19.03 -10.11 -21.17
CA GLU A 154 -18.21 -9.08 -21.82
C GLU A 154 -18.03 -7.84 -20.96
N LYS A 155 -19.06 -7.45 -20.21
CA LYS A 155 -19.02 -6.27 -19.34
C LYS A 155 -18.06 -6.51 -18.17
N GLU A 156 -18.12 -7.69 -17.56
CA GLU A 156 -17.24 -8.08 -16.46
C GLU A 156 -15.77 -8.17 -16.92
N VAL A 157 -15.53 -8.69 -18.13
CA VAL A 157 -14.19 -8.69 -18.74
C VAL A 157 -13.66 -7.25 -18.92
N ASP A 158 -14.49 -6.34 -19.42
CA ASP A 158 -14.11 -4.93 -19.61
C ASP A 158 -13.79 -4.23 -18.26
N GLU A 159 -14.57 -4.50 -17.23
CA GLU A 159 -14.34 -3.97 -15.88
C GLU A 159 -13.06 -4.52 -15.25
N ILE A 160 -12.81 -5.83 -15.41
CA ILE A 160 -11.56 -6.46 -14.96
C ILE A 160 -10.36 -5.92 -15.73
N GLN A 161 -10.52 -5.61 -17.03
CA GLN A 161 -9.48 -4.98 -17.84
C GLN A 161 -9.11 -3.59 -17.33
N ILE A 162 -10.10 -2.79 -16.90
CA ILE A 162 -9.83 -1.49 -16.25
C ILE A 162 -8.96 -1.68 -15.02
N ILE A 163 -9.33 -2.63 -14.14
CA ILE A 163 -8.58 -2.90 -12.91
C ILE A 163 -7.15 -3.39 -13.23
N SER A 164 -7.00 -4.26 -14.23
CA SER A 164 -5.70 -4.77 -14.67
C SER A 164 -4.80 -3.65 -15.21
N ASN A 165 -5.34 -2.72 -15.99
CA ASN A 165 -4.57 -1.58 -16.51
C ASN A 165 -4.07 -0.68 -15.38
N ILE A 166 -4.91 -0.39 -14.38
CA ILE A 166 -4.52 0.38 -13.19
C ILE A 166 -3.40 -0.35 -12.43
N LEU A 167 -3.52 -1.67 -12.27
CA LEU A 167 -2.46 -2.45 -11.62
C LEU A 167 -1.16 -2.49 -12.42
N ASP A 168 -1.22 -2.56 -13.75
CA ASP A 168 -0.04 -2.51 -14.61
C ASP A 168 0.76 -1.22 -14.37
N GLU A 169 0.10 -0.06 -14.36
CA GLU A 169 0.75 1.23 -14.09
C GLU A 169 1.38 1.29 -12.69
N LEU A 170 0.66 0.83 -11.66
CA LEU A 170 1.22 0.74 -10.30
C LEU A 170 2.42 -0.21 -10.21
N VAL A 171 2.40 -1.32 -10.96
CA VAL A 171 3.54 -2.25 -11.05
C VAL A 171 4.74 -1.57 -11.74
N VAL A 172 4.50 -0.81 -12.82
CA VAL A 172 5.54 -0.05 -13.52
C VAL A 172 6.19 0.97 -12.58
N ILE A 173 5.40 1.80 -11.87
CA ILE A 173 5.89 2.75 -10.86
C ILE A 173 6.79 2.03 -9.85
N SER A 174 6.33 0.87 -9.33
CA SER A 174 7.09 0.10 -8.34
C SER A 174 8.42 -0.44 -8.88
N HIS A 175 8.46 -0.83 -10.16
CA HIS A 175 9.65 -1.39 -10.80
C HIS A 175 10.69 -0.33 -11.14
N GLU A 176 10.25 0.82 -11.67
CA GLU A 176 11.13 1.96 -11.98
C GLU A 176 11.91 2.41 -10.75
N LEU A 177 11.21 2.58 -9.62
CA LEU A 177 11.81 2.89 -8.32
C LEU A 177 12.69 1.75 -7.77
N GLY A 178 12.45 0.51 -8.18
CA GLY A 178 13.30 -0.66 -7.89
C GLY A 178 14.66 -0.60 -8.58
N THR A 179 14.70 -0.06 -9.80
CA THR A 179 15.91 0.00 -10.65
C THR A 179 16.83 1.18 -10.34
N GLU A 180 16.31 2.25 -9.75
CA GLU A 180 17.10 3.40 -9.35
C GLU A 180 17.94 3.10 -8.10
N LYS A 181 19.21 3.54 -8.12
CA LYS A 181 20.13 3.47 -6.97
C LYS A 181 19.73 4.51 -5.92
N TYR A 182 18.61 4.31 -5.27
CA TYR A 182 18.30 5.01 -4.03
C TYR A 182 19.19 4.47 -2.91
N ASP A 183 19.95 5.37 -2.28
CA ASP A 183 20.88 5.04 -1.19
C ASP A 183 20.15 4.53 0.08
N ALA A 184 18.86 4.84 0.24
CA ALA A 184 18.03 4.41 1.37
C ALA A 184 16.68 3.81 0.94
N VAL A 185 16.24 2.74 1.62
CA VAL A 185 14.92 2.08 1.42
C VAL A 185 13.77 3.05 1.72
N LYS A 186 13.99 3.96 2.69
CA LYS A 186 13.03 4.97 3.11
C LYS A 186 12.63 5.91 1.96
N ASP A 187 13.61 6.51 1.29
CA ASP A 187 13.36 7.51 0.24
C ASP A 187 12.59 6.91 -0.95
N ARG A 188 12.92 5.66 -1.29
CA ARG A 188 12.24 4.90 -2.35
C ARG A 188 10.78 4.62 -2.01
N TRP A 189 10.50 4.28 -0.76
CA TRP A 189 9.14 4.06 -0.30
C TRP A 189 8.33 5.36 -0.24
N GLU A 190 8.92 6.47 0.22
CA GLU A 190 8.24 7.77 0.22
C GLU A 190 7.86 8.20 -1.19
N LEU A 191 8.77 8.04 -2.15
CA LEU A 191 8.49 8.36 -3.54
C LEU A 191 7.44 7.43 -4.15
N LEU A 192 7.49 6.13 -3.85
CA LEU A 192 6.46 5.17 -4.25
C LEU A 192 5.07 5.60 -3.76
N MET A 193 4.96 6.00 -2.49
CA MET A 193 3.70 6.45 -1.90
C MET A 193 3.16 7.68 -2.61
N VAL A 194 4.01 8.70 -2.85
CA VAL A 194 3.61 9.92 -3.54
C VAL A 194 3.17 9.63 -4.98
N GLN A 195 3.99 8.91 -5.76
CA GLN A 195 3.69 8.62 -7.16
C GLN A 195 2.43 7.78 -7.34
N ASN A 196 2.20 6.80 -6.47
CA ASN A 196 0.98 6.01 -6.51
C ASN A 196 -0.26 6.88 -6.23
N GLU A 197 -0.23 7.73 -5.20
CA GLU A 197 -1.37 8.60 -4.90
C GLU A 197 -1.59 9.66 -5.99
N GLU A 198 -0.52 10.20 -6.60
CA GLU A 198 -0.61 11.10 -7.76
C GLU A 198 -1.27 10.43 -8.97
N PHE A 199 -0.86 9.19 -9.28
CA PHE A 199 -1.45 8.41 -10.36
C PHE A 199 -2.94 8.14 -10.13
N ILE A 200 -3.30 7.72 -8.91
CA ILE A 200 -4.71 7.47 -8.55
C ILE A 200 -5.52 8.76 -8.60
N ALA A 201 -4.97 9.88 -8.15
CA ALA A 201 -5.63 11.18 -8.17
C ALA A 201 -5.81 11.75 -9.59
N SER A 202 -5.14 11.20 -10.60
CA SER A 202 -5.28 11.66 -11.99
C SER A 202 -6.73 11.54 -12.49
N GLN A 203 -7.17 12.50 -13.30
CA GLN A 203 -8.55 12.53 -13.79
C GLN A 203 -8.91 11.26 -14.57
N GLU A 204 -7.98 10.71 -15.35
CA GLU A 204 -8.18 9.50 -16.13
C GLU A 204 -8.45 8.29 -15.22
N THR A 205 -7.59 8.06 -14.23
CA THR A 205 -7.75 6.95 -13.28
C THR A 205 -9.01 7.10 -12.45
N GLN A 206 -9.35 8.32 -12.00
CA GLN A 206 -10.60 8.58 -11.27
C GLN A 206 -11.85 8.26 -12.08
N LEU A 207 -11.85 8.55 -13.39
CA LEU A 207 -12.96 8.21 -14.29
C LEU A 207 -13.09 6.70 -14.48
N GLN A 208 -11.96 6.00 -14.58
CA GLN A 208 -11.94 4.53 -14.68
C GLN A 208 -12.44 3.86 -13.40
N LEU A 209 -11.95 4.27 -12.24
CA LEU A 209 -12.38 3.75 -10.93
C LEU A 209 -13.86 3.99 -10.66
N ARG A 210 -14.40 5.13 -11.09
CA ARG A 210 -15.82 5.42 -10.95
C ARG A 210 -16.70 4.39 -11.66
N LYS A 211 -16.30 3.89 -12.84
CA LYS A 211 -17.04 2.84 -13.55
C LYS A 211 -17.18 1.58 -12.72
N ILE A 212 -16.12 1.19 -12.00
CA ILE A 212 -16.12 0.01 -11.12
C ILE A 212 -17.10 0.23 -9.95
N VAL A 213 -17.05 1.42 -9.33
CA VAL A 213 -17.91 1.75 -8.18
C VAL A 213 -19.38 1.85 -8.59
N ASP A 214 -19.67 2.45 -9.74
CA ASP A 214 -21.04 2.56 -10.25
C ASP A 214 -21.66 1.16 -10.46
N THR A 215 -20.88 0.18 -10.91
CA THR A 215 -21.33 -1.22 -11.01
C THR A 215 -21.63 -1.84 -9.65
N ILE A 216 -20.88 -1.52 -8.59
CA ILE A 216 -21.20 -1.97 -7.23
C ILE A 216 -22.54 -1.36 -6.77
N ILE A 217 -22.76 -0.07 -7.01
CA ILE A 217 -23.96 0.64 -6.55
C ILE A 217 -25.22 0.15 -7.27
N LEU A 218 -25.16 0.00 -8.60
CA LEU A 218 -26.32 -0.36 -9.43
C LEU A 218 -26.86 -1.76 -9.14
N ASN A 219 -26.04 -2.68 -8.63
CA ASN A 219 -26.45 -4.04 -8.31
C ASN A 219 -26.91 -4.22 -6.84
N ASN A 220 -26.76 -3.19 -6.00
CA ASN A 220 -27.25 -3.19 -4.62
C ASN A 220 -28.65 -2.55 -4.47
N GLN A 221 -29.32 -2.21 -5.58
CA GLN A 221 -30.67 -1.65 -5.66
C GLN A 221 -31.67 -2.68 -6.19
#